data_AF-A0A920I4I5-F1
#
_entry.id   AF-A0A920I4I5-F1
#
_cell.length_a   1.000
_cell.length_b   1.000
_cell.length_c   1.000
_cell.angle_alpha   90.00
_cell.angle_beta   90.00
_cell.angle_gamma   90.00
#
_symmetry.space_group_name_H-M   'P 1'
#
loop_
_entity.id
_entity.type
_entity.pdbx_description
1 polymer ?
#
loop_
_entity_poly.entity_id
_entity_poly.type
_entity_poly.pdbx_seq_one_letter_code
_entity_poly.pdbx_strand_id
1 'polypeptide(L)'
;MRPVNGGIRLAPVDDTMCLSYVLDAGRVSGHSMDNLAGHWLDHSTIKYEDVCGKGAKQVPFGSLAPEAALDYAAEDADITLRLGRCCARGSPPKG
;
A
#
# COMPACT_ATOMS: atom_id res chain seq x y z
N MET A 1 21.00 2.25 12.36
CA MET A 1 19.64 1.76 12.69
C MET A 1 19.32 2.18 14.12
N ARG A 2 18.10 2.67 14.42
CA ARG A 2 17.76 3.10 15.78
C ARG A 2 17.32 1.88 16.61
N PRO A 3 17.87 1.65 17.82
CA PRO A 3 17.46 0.52 18.67
C PRO A 3 15.97 0.49 19.00
N VAL A 4 15.35 1.68 19.08
CA VAL A 4 13.91 1.84 19.33
C VAL A 4 13.00 1.26 18.23
N ASN A 5 13.56 0.93 17.06
CA ASN A 5 12.85 0.34 15.92
C ASN A 5 13.15 -1.17 15.73
N GLY A 6 13.58 -1.87 16.79
CA GLY A 6 13.76 -3.33 16.79
C GLY A 6 15.07 -3.86 16.17
N GLY A 7 15.91 -3.00 15.57
CA GLY A 7 17.27 -3.39 15.14
C GLY A 7 17.34 -4.38 13.98
N ILE A 8 16.24 -4.60 13.25
CA ILE A 8 16.14 -5.58 12.15
C ILE A 8 16.74 -5.01 10.86
N ARG A 9 17.67 -5.72 10.22
CA ARG A 9 18.22 -5.35 8.90
C ARG A 9 17.28 -5.81 7.77
N LEU A 10 16.63 -4.86 7.09
CA LEU A 10 15.85 -5.10 5.88
C LEU A 10 16.77 -5.09 4.65
N ALA A 11 16.79 -6.15 3.83
CA ALA A 11 17.55 -6.19 2.57
C ALA A 11 17.21 -7.41 1.68
N PRO A 12 17.26 -7.25 0.34
CA PRO A 12 16.68 -6.15 -0.45
C PRO A 12 15.15 -6.31 -0.55
N VAL A 13 14.44 -5.18 -0.71
CA VAL A 13 12.97 -5.14 -0.78
C VAL A 13 12.58 -4.32 -2.00
N ASP A 14 11.68 -4.86 -2.82
CA ASP A 14 11.08 -4.12 -3.93
C ASP A 14 9.96 -3.21 -3.40
N ASP A 15 9.89 -1.99 -3.93
CA ASP A 15 8.88 -1.00 -3.56
C ASP A 15 8.00 -0.71 -4.78
N THR A 16 6.70 -1.00 -4.65
CA THR A 16 5.72 -0.87 -5.73
C THR A 16 5.52 0.57 -6.19
N MET A 17 5.63 1.55 -5.30
CA MET A 17 5.55 2.97 -5.66
C MET A 17 6.77 3.36 -6.49
N CYS A 18 7.98 2.98 -6.08
CA CYS A 18 9.21 3.24 -6.84
C CYS A 18 9.22 2.54 -8.21
N LEU A 19 8.81 1.27 -8.25
CA LEU A 19 8.68 0.51 -9.49
C LEU A 19 7.70 1.21 -10.45
N SER A 20 6.53 1.59 -9.95
CA SER A 20 5.50 2.30 -10.73
C SER A 20 6.00 3.65 -11.23
N TYR A 21 6.70 4.42 -10.39
CA TYR A 21 7.27 5.71 -10.78
C TYR A 21 8.25 5.57 -11.93
N VAL A 22 9.18 4.61 -11.87
CA VAL A 22 10.18 4.41 -12.93
C VAL A 22 9.53 3.96 -14.25
N LEU A 23 8.48 3.13 -14.20
CA LEU A 23 7.81 2.61 -15.40
C LEU A 23 6.87 3.64 -16.06
N ASP A 24 6.11 4.39 -15.26
CA ASP A 24 4.93 5.13 -15.72
C ASP A 24 4.80 6.54 -15.13
N ALA A 25 5.92 7.19 -14.79
CA ALA A 25 5.94 8.60 -14.38
C ALA A 25 5.12 9.48 -15.34
N GLY A 26 4.08 10.13 -14.80
CA GLY A 26 3.20 11.03 -15.55
C GLY A 26 2.08 10.37 -16.37
N ARG A 27 2.01 9.02 -16.43
CA ARG A 27 0.90 8.29 -17.07
C ARG A 27 -0.24 7.96 -16.10
N VAL A 28 0.07 7.82 -14.81
CA VAL A 28 -0.92 7.63 -13.74
C VAL A 28 -1.09 8.92 -12.94
N SER A 29 -2.28 9.12 -12.36
CA SER A 29 -2.61 10.31 -11.56
C SER A 29 -1.80 10.39 -10.25
N GLY A 30 -1.26 9.26 -9.79
CA GLY A 30 -0.30 9.18 -8.70
C GLY A 30 0.15 7.74 -8.46
N HIS A 31 1.21 7.59 -7.67
CA HIS A 31 1.84 6.29 -7.39
C HIS A 31 1.52 5.75 -5.99
N SER A 32 0.50 6.29 -5.32
CA SER A 32 -0.01 5.69 -4.08
C SER A 32 -0.61 4.32 -4.38
N MET A 33 -0.58 3.42 -3.38
CA MET A 33 -1.17 2.09 -3.51
C MET A 33 -2.65 2.18 -3.94
N ASP A 34 -3.42 3.09 -3.35
CA ASP A 34 -4.83 3.33 -3.69
C ASP A 34 -5.04 3.70 -5.17
N ASN A 35 -4.24 4.65 -5.68
CA ASN A 35 -4.36 5.08 -7.08
C ASN A 35 -3.97 3.94 -8.03
N LEU A 36 -2.92 3.19 -7.69
CA LEU A 36 -2.46 2.07 -8.48
C LEU A 36 -3.46 0.90 -8.43
N ALA A 37 -4.05 0.60 -7.29
CA ALA A 37 -5.08 -0.44 -7.16
C ALA A 37 -6.32 -0.11 -8.01
N GLY A 38 -6.79 1.14 -7.97
CA GLY A 38 -7.89 1.56 -8.83
C GLY A 38 -7.55 1.51 -10.31
N HIS A 39 -6.37 2.01 -10.71
CA HIS A 39 -5.98 2.08 -12.12
C HIS A 39 -5.68 0.71 -12.73
N TRP A 40 -4.99 -0.16 -11.99
CA TRP A 40 -4.43 -1.41 -12.52
C TRP A 40 -5.21 -2.67 -12.11
N LEU A 41 -5.96 -2.62 -11.02
CA LEU A 41 -6.68 -3.78 -10.48
C LEU A 41 -8.20 -3.58 -10.44
N ASP A 42 -8.69 -2.41 -10.86
CA ASP A 42 -10.09 -1.99 -10.72
C ASP A 42 -10.60 -2.19 -9.29
N HIS A 43 -9.74 -1.90 -8.30
CA HIS A 43 -9.97 -2.19 -6.89
C HIS A 43 -9.94 -0.93 -6.05
N SER A 44 -10.98 -0.72 -5.23
CA SER A 44 -11.01 0.34 -4.23
C SER A 44 -10.56 -0.20 -2.88
N THR A 45 -9.42 0.28 -2.40
CA THR A 45 -8.84 -0.08 -1.10
C THR A 45 -9.63 0.51 0.07
N ILE A 46 -9.59 -0.18 1.22
CA ILE A 46 -10.05 0.28 2.52
C ILE A 46 -9.23 1.51 2.91
N LYS A 47 -9.89 2.59 3.32
CA LYS A 47 -9.16 3.82 3.69
C LYS A 47 -8.72 3.73 5.13
N TYR A 48 -7.54 4.29 5.41
CA TYR A 48 -7.04 4.45 6.78
C TYR A 48 -8.07 5.14 7.69
N GLU A 49 -8.81 6.10 7.14
CA GLU A 49 -9.89 6.81 7.83
C GLU A 49 -11.10 5.95 8.17
N ASP A 50 -11.35 4.86 7.44
CA ASP A 50 -12.45 3.94 7.72
C ASP A 50 -12.12 3.07 8.95
N VAL A 51 -10.83 2.88 9.22
CA VAL A 51 -10.31 2.06 10.32
C VAL A 51 -9.97 2.90 11.55
N CYS A 52 -9.31 4.04 11.34
CA CYS A 52 -8.85 4.91 12.43
C CYS A 52 -9.78 6.09 12.72
N GLY A 53 -10.81 6.31 11.90
CA GLY A 53 -11.66 7.51 11.97
C GLY A 53 -11.04 8.74 11.32
N LYS A 54 -11.77 9.86 11.40
CA LYS A 54 -11.45 11.12 10.68
C LYS A 54 -11.32 12.32 11.62
N GLY A 55 -10.48 13.27 11.22
CA GLY A 55 -10.32 14.56 11.89
C GLY A 55 -9.97 14.44 13.37
N ALA A 56 -10.60 15.26 14.21
CA ALA A 56 -10.31 15.32 15.66
C ALA A 56 -10.65 14.03 16.43
N LYS A 57 -11.42 13.10 15.83
CA LYS A 57 -11.77 11.81 16.43
C LYS A 57 -10.91 10.66 15.93
N GLN A 58 -9.92 10.93 15.06
CA GLN A 58 -9.03 9.89 14.57
C GLN A 58 -8.17 9.33 15.71
N VAL A 59 -8.08 8.01 15.80
CA VAL A 59 -7.25 7.30 16.79
C VAL A 59 -5.97 6.76 16.15
N PRO A 60 -4.88 6.59 16.91
CA PRO A 60 -3.66 5.96 16.40
C PRO A 60 -3.90 4.49 16.03
N PHE A 61 -3.37 4.03 14.91
CA PHE A 61 -3.51 2.63 14.46
C PHE A 61 -3.09 1.60 15.54
N GLY A 62 -2.00 1.86 16.25
CA GLY A 62 -1.52 0.98 17.32
C GLY A 62 -2.44 0.89 18.57
N SER A 63 -3.51 1.68 18.62
CA SER A 63 -4.52 1.59 19.69
C SER A 63 -5.73 0.74 19.31
N LEU A 64 -5.81 0.28 18.06
CA LEU A 64 -6.90 -0.55 17.57
C LEU A 64 -6.77 -1.98 18.09
N ALA A 65 -7.92 -2.64 18.25
CA ALA A 65 -7.95 -4.09 18.41
C ALA A 65 -7.46 -4.76 17.12
N PRO A 66 -6.72 -5.88 17.20
CA PRO A 66 -6.23 -6.58 16.01
C PRO A 66 -7.32 -6.91 15.00
N GLU A 67 -8.52 -7.27 15.47
CA GLU A 67 -9.67 -7.59 14.63
C GLU A 67 -10.15 -6.39 13.81
N ALA A 68 -10.07 -5.18 14.38
CA ALA A 68 -10.43 -3.95 13.68
C ALA A 68 -9.36 -3.50 12.66
N ALA A 69 -8.10 -3.91 12.87
CA ALA A 69 -6.97 -3.61 11.99
C ALA A 69 -6.75 -4.68 10.89
N LEU A 70 -7.34 -5.86 11.06
CA LEU A 70 -7.03 -7.07 10.31
C LEU A 70 -7.21 -6.88 8.80
N ASP A 71 -8.42 -6.53 8.38
CA ASP A 71 -8.77 -6.50 6.95
C ASP A 71 -7.97 -5.42 6.22
N TYR A 72 -7.79 -4.25 6.82
CA TYR A 72 -6.97 -3.16 6.28
C TYR A 72 -5.51 -3.58 6.09
N ALA A 73 -4.89 -4.14 7.15
CA ALA A 73 -3.49 -4.54 7.07
C ALA A 73 -3.26 -5.73 6.13
N ALA A 74 -4.21 -6.66 6.06
CA ALA A 74 -4.15 -7.80 5.15
C ALA A 74 -4.34 -7.36 3.68
N GLU A 75 -5.25 -6.43 3.42
CA GLU A 75 -5.48 -5.88 2.08
C GLU A 75 -4.23 -5.14 1.57
N ASP A 76 -3.62 -4.28 2.39
CA ASP A 76 -2.39 -3.56 2.02
C ASP A 76 -1.30 -4.53 1.53
N ALA A 77 -1.15 -5.67 2.22
CA ALA A 77 -0.18 -6.70 1.84
C ALA A 77 -0.56 -7.42 0.53
N ASP A 78 -1.83 -7.83 0.36
CA ASP A 78 -2.30 -8.50 -0.86
C ASP A 78 -2.21 -7.60 -2.09
N ILE A 79 -2.70 -6.36 -1.98
CA ILE A 79 -2.68 -5.39 -3.07
C ILE A 79 -1.25 -5.03 -3.45
N THR A 80 -0.36 -4.82 -2.47
CA THR A 80 1.07 -4.59 -2.74
C THR A 80 1.69 -5.76 -3.51
N LEU A 81 1.39 -7.01 -3.13
CA LEU A 81 1.91 -8.18 -3.84
C LEU A 81 1.38 -8.26 -5.29
N ARG A 82 0.08 -8.00 -5.49
CA ARG A 82 -0.55 -7.99 -6.82
C ARG A 82 0.04 -6.90 -7.71
N LEU A 83 0.22 -5.69 -7.19
CA LEU A 83 0.85 -4.57 -7.89
C LEU A 83 2.31 -4.86 -8.24
N GLY A 84 3.09 -5.41 -7.30
CA GLY A 84 4.49 -5.78 -7.55
C GLY A 84 4.62 -6.77 -8.70
N ARG A 85 3.72 -7.76 -8.77
CA ARG A 85 3.66 -8.71 -9.90
C ARG A 85 3.30 -8.02 -11.23
N CYS A 86 2.45 -6.99 -11.22
CA CYS A 86 2.13 -6.22 -12.42
C CYS A 86 3.33 -5.41 -12.91
N CYS A 87 3.98 -4.66 -12.01
CA CYS A 87 5.16 -3.85 -12.34
C CYS A 87 6.35 -4.71 -12.81
N ALA A 88 6.61 -5.85 -12.15
CA ALA A 88 7.71 -6.75 -12.51
C ALA A 88 7.57 -7.37 -13.91
N ARG A 89 6.33 -7.54 -14.39
CA ARG A 89 6.05 -8.08 -15.74
C ARG A 89 6.16 -7.03 -16.85
N GLY A 90 6.42 -5.76 -16.54
CA GLY A 90 6.47 -4.66 -17.51
C GLY A 90 5.18 -4.54 -18.34
N SER A 91 4.09 -5.14 -17.87
CA SER A 91 2.86 -5.28 -18.61
C SER A 91 1.81 -4.41 -17.94
N PRO A 92 1.17 -3.49 -18.67
CA PRO A 92 0.03 -2.78 -18.13
C PRO A 92 -1.08 -3.82 -17.90
N PRO A 93 -1.58 -4.07 -16.68
CA PRO A 93 -2.81 -4.82 -16.54
C PRO A 93 -3.91 -4.04 -17.25
N LYS A 94 -4.40 -4.62 -18.34
CA LYS A 94 -5.60 -4.18 -19.01
C LYS A 94 -6.75 -5.02 -18.47
N GLY A 95 -7.85 -4.35 -18.12
CA GLY A 95 -9.17 -4.93 -18.21
C GLY A 95 -9.50 -5.35 -19.64
#